data_AF-A0A0Q7S971-F1
#
_entry.id   AF-A0A0Q7S971-F1
#
_cell.length_a   1.000
_cell.length_b   1.000
_cell.length_c   1.000
_cell.angle_alpha   90.00
_cell.angle_beta   90.00
_cell.angle_gamma   90.00
#
_symmetry.space_group_name_H-M   'P 1'
#
loop_
_entity.id
_entity.type
_entity.pdbx_description
1 polymer ?
#
loop_
_entity_poly.entity_id
_entity_poly.type
_entity_poly.pdbx_seq_one_letter_code
_entity_poly.pdbx_strand_id
1 'polypeptide(L)'
;MLVLVEGESDEEIISAAWSKLRSGQPMPFEIRPALGMKNLNITLNDQELFAKLGSRMIAGIFDFDEAYDQWNGVWKSRDKPSTLVSSVESDGLIKRRDGKNAWAMLLPVPTARQTYASTALKGRSILSIEFLFEDKDIPPHMIDHVAGPLNVSMPKFRSAEKTSFATHVAGLPASSFAAFEPLLSALEGMLAGRH
;
A
#
# COMPACT_ATOMS: atom_id res chain seq x y z
N MET A 1 12.43 -10.32 2.68
CA MET A 1 11.07 -10.17 3.27
C MET A 1 10.02 -10.58 2.25
N LEU A 2 8.83 -11.03 2.66
CA LEU A 2 7.66 -11.20 1.78
C LEU A 2 6.75 -9.99 1.94
N VAL A 3 6.43 -9.30 0.84
CA VAL A 3 5.49 -8.18 0.81
C VAL A 3 4.23 -8.66 0.11
N LEU A 4 3.10 -8.60 0.80
CA LEU A 4 1.80 -8.91 0.24
C LEU A 4 1.11 -7.61 -0.15
N VAL A 5 0.59 -7.54 -1.37
CA VAL A 5 -0.17 -6.41 -1.92
C VAL A 5 -1.56 -6.88 -2.33
N GLU A 6 -2.46 -5.98 -2.70
CA GLU A 6 -3.84 -6.37 -3.01
C GLU A 6 -3.93 -7.07 -4.38
N GLY A 7 -3.33 -6.48 -5.41
CA GLY A 7 -3.42 -6.95 -6.80
C GLY A 7 -2.08 -7.07 -7.52
N GLU A 8 -2.13 -7.66 -8.71
CA GLU A 8 -0.97 -7.82 -9.61
C GLU A 8 -0.43 -6.45 -10.09
N SER A 9 -1.32 -5.48 -10.34
CA SER A 9 -0.94 -4.11 -10.69
C SER A 9 -0.05 -3.47 -9.62
N ASP A 10 -0.31 -3.74 -8.35
CA ASP A 10 0.41 -3.14 -7.24
C ASP A 10 1.84 -3.71 -7.16
N GLU A 11 1.98 -5.02 -7.42
CA GLU A 11 3.30 -5.67 -7.53
C GLU A 11 4.13 -5.03 -8.65
N GLU A 12 3.54 -4.88 -9.83
CA GLU A 12 4.22 -4.28 -10.99
C GLU A 12 4.62 -2.82 -10.71
N ILE A 13 3.73 -2.03 -10.12
CA ILE A 13 3.96 -0.61 -9.81
C ILE A 13 5.06 -0.44 -8.75
N ILE A 14 5.03 -1.21 -7.66
CA ILE A 14 6.07 -1.13 -6.61
C ILE A 14 7.42 -1.62 -7.16
N SER A 15 7.41 -2.67 -7.98
CA SER A 15 8.63 -3.16 -8.64
C SER A 15 9.23 -2.11 -9.58
N ALA A 16 8.39 -1.42 -10.35
CA ALA A 16 8.81 -0.30 -11.18
C ALA A 16 9.37 0.84 -10.31
N ALA A 17 8.69 1.23 -9.23
CA ALA A 17 9.15 2.26 -8.30
C ALA A 17 10.53 1.92 -7.72
N TRP A 18 10.73 0.68 -7.27
CA TRP A 18 12.04 0.21 -6.78
C TRP A 18 13.12 0.36 -7.86
N SER A 19 12.86 -0.15 -9.07
CA SER A 19 13.84 -0.11 -10.17
C SER A 19 14.26 1.32 -10.55
N LYS A 20 13.35 2.30 -10.39
CA LYS A 20 13.55 3.70 -10.73
C LYS A 20 14.25 4.47 -9.61
N LEU A 21 13.79 4.31 -8.36
CA LEU A 21 14.29 5.07 -7.19
C LEU A 21 15.52 4.45 -6.53
N ARG A 22 15.74 3.15 -6.69
CA ARG A 22 16.88 2.39 -6.17
C ARG A 22 17.66 1.75 -7.31
N SER A 23 17.87 2.51 -8.39
CA SER A 23 18.53 2.02 -9.61
C SER A 23 19.87 1.34 -9.31
N GLY A 24 20.06 0.15 -9.86
CA GLY A 24 21.25 -0.68 -9.65
C GLY A 24 21.26 -1.49 -8.35
N GLN A 25 20.24 -1.37 -7.49
CA GLN A 25 20.15 -2.15 -6.26
C GLN A 25 19.17 -3.32 -6.43
N PRO A 26 19.54 -4.56 -6.04
CA PRO A 26 18.62 -5.67 -6.04
C PRO A 26 17.49 -5.43 -5.01
N MET A 27 16.25 -5.76 -5.38
CA MET A 27 15.12 -5.63 -4.46
C MET A 27 15.25 -6.67 -3.33
N PRO A 28 15.29 -6.26 -2.05
CA PRO A 28 15.56 -7.15 -0.91
C PRO A 28 14.30 -7.88 -0.40
N PHE A 29 13.20 -7.77 -1.14
CA PHE A 29 11.93 -8.40 -0.83
C PHE A 29 11.29 -8.98 -2.07
N GLU A 30 10.44 -9.98 -1.84
CA GLU A 30 9.57 -10.56 -2.85
C GLU A 30 8.19 -9.97 -2.65
N ILE A 31 7.55 -9.49 -3.71
CA ILE A 31 6.17 -8.99 -3.67
C ILE A 31 5.25 -10.11 -4.18
N ARG A 32 4.09 -10.28 -3.57
CA ARG A 32 3.05 -11.21 -4.05
C ARG A 32 1.66 -10.61 -3.89
N PRO A 33 0.77 -10.76 -4.88
CA PRO A 33 -0.62 -10.36 -4.75
C PRO A 33 -1.35 -11.30 -3.80
N ALA A 34 -2.20 -10.73 -2.96
CA ALA A 34 -3.08 -11.45 -2.04
C ALA A 34 -4.48 -11.67 -2.63
N LEU A 35 -4.74 -11.27 -3.88
CA LEU A 35 -6.06 -11.35 -4.52
C LEU A 35 -7.12 -10.53 -3.75
N GLY A 36 -6.74 -9.33 -3.31
CA GLY A 36 -7.60 -8.30 -2.71
C GLY A 36 -7.41 -8.08 -1.20
N MET A 37 -7.80 -6.90 -0.72
CA MET A 37 -7.70 -6.47 0.69
C MET A 37 -8.22 -7.46 1.74
N LYS A 38 -9.32 -8.19 1.45
CA LYS A 38 -9.93 -9.14 2.40
C LYS A 38 -9.02 -10.34 2.62
N ASN A 39 -8.48 -10.89 1.54
CA ASN A 39 -7.55 -12.02 1.60
C ASN A 39 -6.23 -11.59 2.25
N LEU A 40 -5.77 -10.37 1.99
CA LEU A 40 -4.62 -9.80 2.68
C LEU A 40 -4.84 -9.74 4.20
N ASN A 41 -5.99 -9.23 4.65
CA ASN A 41 -6.36 -9.21 6.07
C ASN A 41 -6.42 -10.63 6.68
N ILE A 42 -7.09 -11.56 6.00
CA ILE A 42 -7.20 -12.96 6.45
C ILE A 42 -5.81 -13.58 6.60
N THR A 43 -4.96 -13.42 5.58
CA THR A 43 -3.59 -13.96 5.53
C THR A 43 -2.75 -13.42 6.69
N LEU A 44 -2.77 -12.11 6.93
CA LEU A 44 -2.02 -11.52 8.06
C LEU A 44 -2.57 -11.96 9.43
N ASN A 45 -3.82 -12.39 9.52
CA ASN A 45 -4.41 -12.88 10.76
C ASN A 45 -4.27 -14.40 10.94
N ASP A 46 -3.88 -15.17 9.94
CA ASP A 46 -3.75 -16.62 10.02
C ASP A 46 -2.55 -17.03 10.89
N GLN A 47 -2.79 -17.78 11.97
CA GLN A 47 -1.71 -18.27 12.84
C GLN A 47 -0.87 -19.37 12.19
N GLU A 48 -1.47 -20.21 11.34
CA GLU A 48 -0.74 -21.29 10.66
C GLU A 48 0.31 -20.72 9.70
N LEU A 49 -0.01 -19.61 9.02
CA LEU A 49 0.94 -18.88 8.20
C LEU A 49 2.19 -18.50 9.02
N PHE A 50 2.04 -17.92 10.21
CA PHE A 50 3.20 -17.54 11.03
C PHE A 50 3.98 -18.74 11.56
N ALA A 51 3.32 -19.88 11.79
CA ALA A 51 4.01 -21.12 12.12
C ALA A 51 4.87 -21.62 10.94
N LYS A 52 4.38 -21.48 9.70
CA LYS A 52 5.08 -21.86 8.46
C LYS A 52 6.18 -20.87 8.05
N LEU A 53 5.96 -19.57 8.28
CA LEU A 53 6.93 -18.51 7.93
C LEU A 53 8.20 -18.56 8.78
N GLY A 54 8.13 -19.11 10.00
CA GLY A 54 9.27 -19.18 10.91
C GLY A 54 9.85 -17.79 11.20
N SER A 55 11.11 -17.57 10.82
CA SER A 55 11.81 -16.29 10.99
C SER A 55 11.61 -15.30 9.83
N ARG A 56 10.95 -15.71 8.74
CA ARG A 56 10.76 -14.87 7.55
C ARG A 56 9.89 -13.66 7.88
N MET A 57 10.39 -12.47 7.56
CA MET A 57 9.66 -11.21 7.67
C MET A 57 8.53 -11.13 6.64
N ILE A 58 7.36 -10.65 7.06
CA ILE A 58 6.20 -10.40 6.20
C ILE A 58 5.63 -8.99 6.41
N ALA A 59 5.29 -8.30 5.33
CA ALA A 59 4.57 -7.03 5.37
C ALA A 59 3.34 -7.13 4.47
N GLY A 60 2.20 -6.55 4.87
CA GLY A 60 1.06 -6.33 3.98
C GLY A 60 0.85 -4.85 3.70
N ILE A 61 0.68 -4.49 2.43
CA ILE A 61 0.41 -3.13 1.97
C ILE A 61 -1.06 -3.03 1.55
N PHE A 62 -1.75 -2.06 2.13
CA PHE A 62 -3.18 -1.80 1.91
C PHE A 62 -3.36 -0.42 1.26
N ASP A 63 -4.27 -0.36 0.31
CA ASP A 63 -4.80 0.89 -0.22
C ASP A 63 -5.71 1.56 0.83
N PHE A 64 -6.08 2.84 0.67
CA PHE A 64 -7.12 3.44 1.53
C PHE A 64 -8.53 3.10 1.06
N ASP A 65 -8.74 2.83 -0.23
CA ASP A 65 -10.09 2.62 -0.80
C ASP A 65 -10.69 1.33 -0.25
N GLU A 66 -11.72 1.45 0.61
CA GLU A 66 -12.39 0.38 1.37
C GLU A 66 -11.50 -0.43 2.36
N ALA A 67 -10.17 -0.35 2.24
CA ALA A 67 -9.20 -1.17 2.97
C ALA A 67 -8.76 -0.57 4.32
N TYR A 68 -9.12 0.69 4.65
CA TYR A 68 -8.85 1.26 5.98
C TYR A 68 -9.42 0.41 7.12
N ASP A 69 -10.65 -0.09 6.97
CA ASP A 69 -11.28 -0.95 7.98
C ASP A 69 -10.63 -2.34 8.03
N GLN A 70 -10.14 -2.84 6.89
CA GLN A 70 -9.37 -4.09 6.83
C GLN A 70 -8.03 -3.94 7.53
N TRP A 71 -7.25 -2.91 7.23
CA TRP A 71 -6.00 -2.61 7.93
C TRP A 71 -6.22 -2.37 9.44
N ASN A 72 -7.36 -1.76 9.81
CA ASN A 72 -7.75 -1.62 11.22
C ASN A 72 -8.13 -2.92 11.90
N GLY A 73 -8.63 -3.90 11.16
CA GLY A 73 -8.95 -5.23 11.67
C GLY A 73 -7.72 -6.13 11.85
N VAL A 74 -6.58 -5.82 11.23
CA VAL A 74 -5.35 -6.59 11.38
C VAL A 74 -4.88 -6.53 12.84
N TRP A 75 -4.73 -7.70 13.47
CA TRP A 75 -4.17 -7.86 14.83
C TRP A 75 -4.89 -7.02 15.90
N LYS A 76 -6.22 -6.97 15.82
CA LYS A 76 -7.06 -6.25 16.79
C LYS A 76 -7.42 -7.08 18.03
N SER A 77 -7.31 -8.41 17.97
CA SER A 77 -7.64 -9.29 19.10
C SER A 77 -6.55 -9.27 20.17
N ARG A 78 -6.93 -9.49 21.44
CA ARG A 78 -5.98 -9.58 22.56
C ARG A 78 -4.90 -10.65 22.35
N ASP A 79 -5.22 -11.72 21.64
CA ASP A 79 -4.30 -12.83 21.34
C ASP A 79 -3.34 -12.53 20.17
N LYS A 80 -3.51 -11.39 19.51
CA LYS A 80 -2.67 -10.91 18.41
C LYS A 80 -2.37 -9.43 18.64
N PRO A 81 -1.68 -9.04 19.73
CA PRO A 81 -1.40 -7.64 19.99
C PRO A 81 -0.50 -7.05 18.90
N SER A 82 -0.68 -5.76 18.63
CA SER A 82 0.13 -5.00 17.69
C SER A 82 0.39 -3.60 18.20
N THR A 83 1.54 -3.07 17.80
CA THR A 83 1.99 -1.71 18.12
C THR A 83 1.88 -0.84 16.87
N LEU A 84 1.28 0.34 16.99
CA LEU A 84 1.32 1.37 15.95
C LEU A 84 2.71 2.02 15.97
N VAL A 85 3.50 1.84 14.91
CA VAL A 85 4.88 2.33 14.80
C VAL A 85 4.98 3.61 13.97
N SER A 86 4.00 3.88 13.09
CA SER A 86 3.82 5.17 12.42
C SER A 86 2.34 5.54 12.40
N SER A 87 2.06 6.80 12.72
CA SER A 87 0.74 7.43 12.61
C SER A 87 0.73 8.64 11.67
N VAL A 88 1.82 8.86 10.92
CA VAL A 88 1.98 10.00 10.02
C VAL A 88 1.49 9.59 8.63
N GLU A 89 0.41 10.21 8.15
CA GLU A 89 -0.23 9.80 6.89
C GLU A 89 0.68 9.94 5.67
N SER A 90 1.54 10.97 5.61
CA SER A 90 2.50 11.15 4.52
C SER A 90 3.56 10.04 4.44
N ASP A 91 3.80 9.37 5.57
CA ASP A 91 4.80 8.30 5.67
C ASP A 91 4.13 6.91 5.58
N GLY A 92 2.81 6.89 5.53
CA GLY A 92 1.97 5.71 5.69
C GLY A 92 1.76 5.33 7.15
N LEU A 93 0.67 4.62 7.40
CA LEU A 93 0.31 4.15 8.74
C LEU A 93 0.79 2.73 8.91
N ILE A 94 1.62 2.49 9.92
CA ILE A 94 2.31 1.21 10.06
C ILE A 94 2.01 0.60 11.43
N LYS A 95 1.60 -0.66 11.42
CA LYS A 95 1.50 -1.52 12.60
C LYS A 95 2.54 -2.63 12.52
N ARG A 96 3.10 -2.99 13.67
CA ARG A 96 3.93 -4.17 13.86
C ARG A 96 3.22 -5.15 14.78
N ARG A 97 3.18 -6.43 14.43
CA ARG A 97 2.67 -7.47 15.32
C ARG A 97 3.66 -7.75 16.43
N ASP A 98 3.20 -7.72 17.68
CA ASP A 98 4.11 -7.92 18.81
C ASP A 98 4.63 -9.36 18.84
N GLY A 99 5.94 -9.51 19.11
CA GLY A 99 6.61 -10.80 19.15
C GLY A 99 6.70 -11.54 17.79
N LYS A 100 6.39 -10.88 16.68
CA LYS A 100 6.47 -11.45 15.32
C LYS A 100 7.16 -10.47 14.36
N ASN A 101 7.83 -11.02 13.36
CA ASN A 101 8.40 -10.26 12.24
C ASN A 101 7.32 -9.93 11.20
N ALA A 102 6.27 -9.21 11.60
CA ALA A 102 5.11 -8.95 10.77
C ALA A 102 4.67 -7.49 10.83
N TRP A 103 4.40 -6.90 9.66
CA TRP A 103 3.93 -5.52 9.53
C TRP A 103 2.69 -5.41 8.66
N ALA A 104 1.89 -4.39 8.93
CA ALA A 104 0.77 -3.98 8.11
C ALA A 104 0.85 -2.47 7.88
N MET A 105 0.92 -2.06 6.63
CA MET A 105 1.07 -0.67 6.23
C MET A 105 -0.11 -0.25 5.36
N LEU A 106 -0.69 0.90 5.70
CA LEU A 106 -1.58 1.63 4.82
C LEU A 106 -0.71 2.58 3.98
N LEU A 107 -1.00 2.71 2.69
CA LEU A 107 -0.22 3.54 1.76
C LEU A 107 0.06 4.95 2.32
N PRO A 108 1.20 5.57 1.96
CA PRO A 108 1.40 6.99 2.24
C PRO A 108 0.36 7.83 1.48
N VAL A 109 -0.13 8.91 2.10
CA VAL A 109 -1.03 9.88 1.47
C VAL A 109 -0.23 11.07 0.95
N PRO A 110 -0.07 11.23 -0.38
CA PRO A 110 0.57 12.42 -0.94
C PRO A 110 -0.25 13.67 -0.63
N THR A 111 0.42 14.82 -0.45
CA THR A 111 -0.26 16.09 -0.15
C THR A 111 -1.35 16.43 -1.16
N ALA A 112 -1.14 16.14 -2.44
CA ALA A 112 -2.11 16.38 -3.52
C ALA A 112 -3.40 15.53 -3.41
N ARG A 113 -3.43 14.53 -2.52
CA ARG A 113 -4.53 13.57 -2.35
C ARG A 113 -5.28 13.74 -1.03
N GLN A 114 -4.78 14.57 -0.11
CA GLN A 114 -5.34 14.75 1.25
C GLN A 114 -6.80 15.21 1.29
N THR A 115 -7.30 15.82 0.21
CA THR A 115 -8.70 16.28 0.12
C THR A 115 -9.70 15.13 0.05
N TYR A 116 -9.28 13.96 -0.42
CA TYR A 116 -10.13 12.76 -0.55
C TYR A 116 -9.50 11.49 0.04
N ALA A 117 -8.28 11.57 0.56
CA ALA A 117 -7.60 10.49 1.26
C ALA A 117 -7.07 10.94 2.63
N SER A 118 -7.59 10.37 3.72
CA SER A 118 -7.08 10.56 5.09
C SER A 118 -7.78 9.63 6.08
N THR A 119 -7.17 9.43 7.25
CA THR A 119 -7.76 8.70 8.39
C THR A 119 -9.04 9.35 8.90
N ALA A 120 -9.20 10.67 8.75
CA ALA A 120 -10.41 11.40 9.10
C ALA A 120 -11.62 10.97 8.25
N LEU A 121 -11.37 10.54 7.00
CA LEU A 121 -12.41 10.05 6.09
C LEU A 121 -12.76 8.58 6.33
N LYS A 122 -11.89 7.81 6.99
CA LYS A 122 -12.06 6.37 7.29
C LYS A 122 -12.36 5.57 6.01
N GLY A 123 -13.37 4.70 6.02
CA GLY A 123 -13.80 3.94 4.83
C GLY A 123 -14.37 4.78 3.68
N ARG A 124 -14.37 6.12 3.77
CA ARG A 124 -14.68 7.04 2.65
C ARG A 124 -13.42 7.61 1.99
N SER A 125 -12.24 7.26 2.50
CA SER A 125 -10.96 7.64 1.94
C SER A 125 -10.73 6.89 0.63
N ILE A 126 -10.35 7.59 -0.43
CA ILE A 126 -10.07 6.97 -1.75
C ILE A 126 -8.61 7.19 -2.08
N LEU A 127 -7.79 6.16 -1.92
CA LEU A 127 -6.42 6.17 -2.43
C LEU A 127 -6.03 4.74 -2.79
N SER A 128 -6.03 4.45 -4.08
CA SER A 128 -5.35 3.28 -4.60
C SER A 128 -3.90 3.61 -4.95
N ILE A 129 -3.05 2.59 -5.11
CA ILE A 129 -1.62 2.81 -5.41
C ILE A 129 -1.37 3.65 -6.67
N GLU A 130 -2.26 3.59 -7.67
CA GLU A 130 -2.15 4.39 -8.90
C GLU A 130 -2.25 5.90 -8.62
N PHE A 131 -2.98 6.29 -7.57
CA PHE A 131 -3.09 7.70 -7.17
C PHE A 131 -1.89 8.25 -6.39
N LEU A 132 -0.84 7.44 -6.18
CA LEU A 132 0.47 7.96 -5.76
C LEU A 132 1.14 8.78 -6.87
N PHE A 133 0.84 8.50 -8.13
CA PHE A 133 1.31 9.31 -9.26
C PHE A 133 0.60 10.67 -9.31
N GLU A 134 1.27 11.68 -9.86
CA GLU A 134 0.66 12.99 -10.11
C GLU A 134 -0.37 12.91 -11.26
N ASP A 135 -1.34 13.83 -11.30
CA ASP A 135 -2.40 13.82 -12.31
C ASP A 135 -1.86 13.87 -13.75
N LYS A 136 -0.71 14.51 -13.97
CA LYS A 136 -0.05 14.59 -15.28
C LYS A 136 0.46 13.23 -15.79
N ASP A 137 0.72 12.30 -14.87
CA ASP A 137 1.27 10.97 -15.14
C ASP A 137 0.16 9.90 -15.21
N ILE A 138 -1.10 10.30 -14.96
CA ILE A 138 -2.27 9.43 -15.05
C ILE A 138 -3.08 9.79 -16.30
N PRO A 139 -3.19 8.90 -17.30
CA PRO A 139 -4.00 9.16 -18.47
C PRO A 139 -5.48 9.44 -18.08
N PRO A 140 -6.07 10.59 -18.47
CA PRO A 140 -7.39 10.99 -17.98
C PRO A 140 -8.52 9.99 -18.28
N HIS A 141 -8.40 9.21 -19.36
CA HIS A 141 -9.39 8.20 -19.74
C HIS A 141 -9.39 6.97 -18.79
N MET A 142 -8.41 6.85 -17.91
CA MET A 142 -8.33 5.78 -16.90
C MET A 142 -9.02 6.14 -15.59
N ILE A 143 -9.47 7.39 -15.46
CA ILE A 143 -10.12 7.90 -14.24
C ILE A 143 -11.61 8.13 -14.50
N ASP A 144 -12.43 7.51 -13.67
CA ASP A 144 -13.82 7.90 -13.48
C ASP A 144 -13.95 8.89 -12.32
N HIS A 145 -15.07 9.58 -12.28
CA HIS A 145 -15.44 10.41 -11.15
C HIS A 145 -16.72 9.87 -10.51
N VAL A 146 -16.64 9.60 -9.22
CA VAL A 146 -17.77 9.11 -8.42
C VAL A 146 -18.25 10.22 -7.48
N ALA A 147 -19.55 10.20 -7.16
CA ALA A 147 -20.12 11.12 -6.19
C ALA A 147 -19.65 10.75 -4.78
N GLY A 148 -18.91 11.66 -4.14
CA GLY A 148 -18.53 11.56 -2.74
C GLY A 148 -19.50 12.27 -1.79
N PRO A 149 -19.19 12.24 -0.48
CA PRO A 149 -19.96 12.98 0.53
C PRO A 149 -20.10 14.45 0.14
N LEU A 150 -21.28 15.03 0.38
CA LEU A 150 -21.58 16.44 0.05
C LEU A 150 -21.47 16.79 -1.45
N ASN A 151 -21.72 15.82 -2.34
CA ASN A 151 -21.63 15.98 -3.80
C ASN A 151 -20.24 16.38 -4.32
N VAL A 152 -19.19 16.11 -3.56
CA VAL A 152 -17.81 16.29 -4.03
C VAL A 152 -17.50 15.22 -5.07
N SER A 153 -16.99 15.63 -6.22
CA SER A 153 -16.53 14.69 -7.25
C SER A 153 -15.20 14.08 -6.80
N MET A 154 -15.15 12.76 -6.63
CA MET A 154 -13.94 12.05 -6.21
C MET A 154 -13.42 11.18 -7.36
N PRO A 155 -12.09 11.17 -7.61
CA PRO A 155 -11.53 10.35 -8.66
C PRO A 155 -11.56 8.87 -8.25
N LYS A 156 -11.82 7.99 -9.21
CA LYS A 156 -11.73 6.54 -9.04
C LYS A 156 -11.01 5.94 -10.23
N PHE A 157 -9.99 5.14 -9.97
CA PHE A 157 -9.28 4.44 -11.04
C PHE A 157 -10.18 3.35 -11.64
N ARG A 158 -10.28 3.30 -12.96
CA ARG A 158 -11.05 2.28 -13.67
C ARG A 158 -10.40 0.91 -13.48
N SER A 159 -11.14 -0.05 -12.93
CA SER A 159 -10.60 -1.40 -12.68
C SER A 159 -10.06 -2.07 -13.96
N ALA A 160 -10.69 -1.84 -15.11
CA ALA A 160 -10.25 -2.38 -16.39
C ALA A 160 -8.90 -1.79 -16.87
N GLU A 161 -8.49 -0.64 -16.33
CA GLU A 161 -7.28 0.07 -16.73
C GLU A 161 -6.10 -0.14 -15.76
N LYS A 162 -6.30 -0.86 -14.64
CA LYS A 162 -5.22 -1.05 -13.65
C LYS A 162 -4.00 -1.76 -14.26
N THR A 163 -4.23 -2.82 -15.04
CA THR A 163 -3.17 -3.56 -15.73
C THR A 163 -2.51 -2.72 -16.84
N SER A 164 -3.29 -1.96 -17.61
CA SER A 164 -2.74 -1.09 -18.66
C SER A 164 -1.91 0.05 -18.06
N PHE A 165 -2.32 0.57 -16.92
CA PHE A 165 -1.57 1.57 -16.17
C PHE A 165 -0.26 1.02 -15.58
N ALA A 166 -0.27 -0.19 -15.03
CA ALA A 166 0.95 -0.84 -14.55
C ALA A 166 2.00 -1.02 -15.69
N THR A 167 1.56 -1.24 -16.93
CA THR A 167 2.45 -1.20 -18.10
C THR A 167 2.91 0.23 -18.43
N HIS A 168 2.00 1.22 -18.35
CA HIS A 168 2.31 2.62 -18.61
C HIS A 168 3.42 3.16 -17.70
N VAL A 169 3.43 2.81 -16.41
CA VAL A 169 4.39 3.34 -15.44
C VAL A 169 5.85 2.97 -15.77
N ALA A 170 6.09 1.89 -16.50
CA ALA A 170 7.43 1.51 -16.94
C ALA A 170 8.10 2.61 -17.80
N GLY A 171 7.30 3.35 -18.58
CA GLY A 171 7.74 4.46 -19.43
C GLY A 171 7.98 5.77 -18.69
N LEU A 172 7.52 5.91 -17.44
CA LEU A 172 7.63 7.17 -16.69
C LEU A 172 9.07 7.41 -16.19
N PRO A 173 9.49 8.69 -16.06
CA PRO A 173 10.78 9.05 -15.49
C PRO A 173 10.81 8.78 -13.98
N ALA A 174 12.00 8.63 -13.39
CA ALA A 174 12.16 8.40 -11.96
C ALA A 174 11.51 9.48 -11.08
N SER A 175 11.45 10.73 -11.57
CA SER A 175 10.79 11.84 -10.87
C SER A 175 9.30 11.61 -10.63
N SER A 176 8.61 10.87 -11.51
CA SER A 176 7.18 10.55 -11.35
C SER A 176 6.93 9.58 -10.20
N PHE A 177 7.96 8.91 -9.68
CA PHE A 177 7.87 7.97 -8.57
C PHE A 177 8.16 8.61 -7.20
N ALA A 178 8.37 9.93 -7.11
CA ALA A 178 8.77 10.59 -5.85
C ALA A 178 7.84 10.27 -4.66
N ALA A 179 6.53 10.11 -4.90
CA ALA A 179 5.55 9.77 -3.86
C ALA A 179 5.67 8.33 -3.31
N PHE A 180 6.46 7.46 -3.96
CA PHE A 180 6.73 6.09 -3.49
C PHE A 180 7.88 6.04 -2.48
N GLU A 181 8.65 7.12 -2.34
CA GLU A 181 9.81 7.16 -1.44
C GLU A 181 9.46 6.79 0.02
N PRO A 182 8.35 7.25 0.62
CA PRO A 182 7.98 6.85 1.98
C PRO A 182 7.64 5.35 2.09
N LEU A 183 6.97 4.78 1.08
CA LEU A 183 6.66 3.36 1.03
C LEU A 183 7.94 2.51 0.96
N LEU A 184 8.86 2.85 0.07
CA LEU A 184 10.11 2.09 -0.08
C LEU A 184 11.00 2.24 1.17
N SER A 185 11.09 3.45 1.71
CA SER A 185 11.85 3.72 2.95
C SER A 185 11.28 2.95 4.14
N ALA A 186 9.96 2.82 4.25
CA ALA A 186 9.32 2.02 5.29
C ALA A 186 9.66 0.53 5.14
N LEU A 187 9.62 -0.02 3.92
CA LEU A 187 9.99 -1.42 3.65
C LEU A 187 11.48 -1.69 3.97
N GLU A 188 12.37 -0.77 3.60
CA GLU A 188 13.79 -0.82 3.96
C GLU A 188 14.00 -0.74 5.48
N GLY A 189 13.25 0.13 6.16
CA GLY A 189 13.25 0.27 7.61
C GLY A 189 12.79 -0.99 8.34
N MET A 190 11.74 -1.66 7.84
CA MET A 190 11.26 -2.95 8.37
C MET A 190 12.34 -4.04 8.28
N LEU A 191 13.04 -4.11 7.13
CA LEU A 191 14.15 -5.03 6.92
C LEU A 191 15.34 -4.76 7.85
N ALA A 192 15.63 -3.49 8.10
CA ALA A 192 16.71 -3.06 8.99
C ALA A 192 16.36 -3.14 10.49
N GLY A 193 15.11 -3.49 10.83
CA GLY A 193 14.64 -3.52 12.22
C GLY A 193 14.47 -2.15 12.87
N ARG A 194 14.20 -1.09 12.07
CA ARG A 194 14.17 0.32 12.50
C ARG A 194 12.77 0.86 12.84
N HIS A 195 11.83 0.01 13.27
CA HIS A 195 10.44 0.40 13.64
C HIS A 195 9.91 -0.39 14.83
#